data_AF-A0A7W8BAE5-F1
#
_entry.id   AF-A0A7W8BAE5-F1
#
_cell.length_a   1.000
_cell.length_b   1.000
_cell.length_c   1.000
_cell.angle_alpha   90.00
_cell.angle_beta   90.00
_cell.angle_gamma   90.00
#
_symmetry.space_group_name_H-M   'P 1'
#
loop_
_entity.id
_entity.type
_entity.pdbx_description
1 polymer ?
#
loop_
_entity_poly.entity_id
_entity_poly.type
_entity_poly.pdbx_seq_one_letter_code
_entity_poly.pdbx_strand_id
1 'polypeptide(L)'
;MSDFADLARRALRDSGYSMKAAAREMNYDVAYLSRVLNGKQNPSGRLAASLDELVGAGGALAATVLDDDEKSRVARSAANPSRLDAGTVDALAGILAAYRRLDDCVKPSAVIPATMAQMREVTRMFRGSRGFHRKRLAEVASEWVQFSGWMLAQARKDGEAVGLLNDALELADEIGNGTLAAQALNFKGYVARQQNRPQGIARWFHAAANTPGAHPSQRIGDFLQAAAGMAAMGELDAALRMVEKAERLTDKAASEPPPGTAYWLTPEFNRLNMGLCTLALGRYSEAVDHLRAGLAGLPEELRDAPWSWEHKEALRRAAEAA
;
A
#
# COMPACT_ATOMS: atom_id res chain seq x y z
N MET A 1 12.70 -7.32 18.15
CA MET A 1 12.26 -6.89 16.81
C MET A 1 13.45 -6.97 15.88
N SER A 2 13.41 -7.87 14.92
CA SER A 2 14.26 -7.78 13.73
C SER A 2 13.37 -8.23 12.58
N ASP A 3 12.33 -7.45 12.31
CA ASP A 3 11.40 -7.76 11.22
C ASP A 3 12.12 -7.82 9.88
N PHE A 4 13.22 -7.07 9.73
CA PHE A 4 14.20 -7.22 8.65
C PHE A 4 14.60 -8.69 8.41
N ALA A 5 14.89 -9.45 9.46
CA ALA A 5 15.38 -10.83 9.31
C ALA A 5 14.29 -11.77 8.78
N ASP A 6 13.04 -11.59 9.20
CA ASP A 6 11.91 -12.36 8.67
C ASP A 6 11.58 -11.93 7.23
N LEU A 7 11.54 -10.62 6.96
CA LEU A 7 11.37 -10.06 5.62
C LEU A 7 12.42 -10.58 4.65
N ALA A 8 13.70 -10.45 5.00
CA ALA A 8 14.82 -10.89 4.17
C ALA A 8 14.77 -12.40 3.91
N ARG A 9 14.45 -13.22 4.93
CA ARG A 9 14.31 -14.67 4.74
C ARG A 9 13.19 -15.01 3.77
N ARG A 10 12.04 -14.35 3.88
CA ARG A 10 10.89 -14.61 3.02
C ARG A 10 11.13 -14.10 1.60
N ALA A 11 11.71 -12.91 1.44
CA ALA A 11 12.10 -12.36 0.15
C ALA A 11 13.10 -13.28 -0.58
N LEU A 12 14.16 -13.75 0.10
CA LEU A 12 15.12 -14.69 -0.47
C LEU A 12 14.45 -15.97 -0.98
N ARG A 13 13.56 -16.57 -0.17
CA ARG A 13 12.84 -17.79 -0.56
C ARG A 13 11.96 -17.54 -1.78
N ASP A 14 11.27 -16.41 -1.81
CA ASP A 14 10.36 -16.06 -2.90
C ASP A 14 11.12 -15.74 -4.21
N SER A 15 12.36 -15.26 -4.09
CA SER A 15 13.33 -15.10 -5.19
C SER A 15 14.12 -16.39 -5.51
N GLY A 16 13.77 -17.53 -4.91
CA GLY A 16 14.38 -18.84 -5.21
C GLY A 16 15.74 -19.10 -4.58
N TYR A 17 16.22 -18.23 -3.69
CA TYR A 17 17.51 -18.40 -3.02
C TYR A 17 17.39 -19.28 -1.77
N SER A 18 18.25 -20.29 -1.69
CA SER A 18 18.61 -20.87 -0.40
C SER A 18 19.56 -19.94 0.35
N MET A 19 19.60 -20.01 1.68
CA MET A 19 20.54 -19.22 2.49
C MET A 19 22.01 -19.47 2.10
N LYS A 20 22.37 -20.70 1.71
CA LYS A 20 23.73 -21.02 1.23
C LYS A 20 24.02 -20.39 -0.14
N ALA A 21 23.05 -20.41 -1.04
CA ALA A 21 23.17 -19.77 -2.35
C ALA A 21 23.31 -18.24 -2.21
N ALA A 22 22.46 -17.62 -1.38
CA ALA A 22 22.52 -16.19 -1.10
C ALA A 22 23.86 -15.77 -0.49
N ALA A 23 24.36 -16.53 0.50
CA ALA A 23 25.67 -16.26 1.11
C ALA A 23 26.82 -16.32 0.08
N ARG A 24 26.79 -17.32 -0.82
CA ARG A 24 27.76 -17.45 -1.90
C ARG A 24 27.68 -16.28 -2.88
N GLU A 25 26.47 -15.91 -3.30
CA GLU A 25 26.24 -14.83 -4.26
C GLU A 25 26.73 -13.48 -3.73
N MET A 26 26.40 -13.16 -2.48
CA MET A 26 26.80 -11.91 -1.84
C MET A 26 28.22 -11.93 -1.25
N ASN A 27 28.95 -13.04 -1.36
CA ASN A 27 30.27 -13.25 -0.76
C ASN A 27 30.31 -13.05 0.77
N TYR A 28 29.32 -13.58 1.49
CA TYR A 28 29.28 -13.57 2.95
C TYR A 28 29.50 -14.97 3.55
N ASP A 29 30.04 -15.02 4.75
CA ASP A 29 30.07 -16.24 5.55
C ASP A 29 28.64 -16.73 5.87
N VAL A 30 28.36 -18.00 5.59
CA VAL A 30 27.04 -18.60 5.78
C VAL A 30 26.63 -18.58 7.26
N ALA A 31 27.57 -18.73 8.19
CA ALA A 31 27.26 -18.70 9.62
C ALA A 31 26.93 -17.28 10.10
N TYR A 32 27.58 -16.25 9.56
CA TYR A 32 27.19 -14.86 9.79
C TYR A 32 25.79 -14.57 9.24
N LEU A 33 25.51 -14.92 7.97
CA LEU A 33 24.18 -14.73 7.38
C LEU A 33 23.10 -15.45 8.18
N SER A 34 23.36 -16.69 8.61
CA SER A 34 22.44 -17.47 9.43
C SER A 34 22.15 -16.81 10.78
N ARG A 35 23.15 -16.25 11.46
CA ARG A 35 22.92 -15.53 12.73
C ARG A 35 22.03 -14.31 12.52
N VAL A 36 22.25 -13.55 11.46
CA VAL A 36 21.45 -12.36 11.15
C VAL A 36 20.03 -12.74 10.77
N LEU A 37 19.84 -13.65 9.81
CA LEU A 37 18.51 -14.04 9.34
C LEU A 37 17.70 -14.76 10.42
N ASN A 38 18.33 -15.32 11.45
CA ASN A 38 17.65 -15.89 12.62
C ASN A 38 17.50 -14.92 13.80
N GLY A 39 17.77 -13.63 13.59
CA GLY A 39 17.61 -12.59 14.62
C GLY A 39 18.58 -12.71 15.80
N LYS A 40 19.65 -13.52 15.68
CA LYS A 40 20.68 -13.70 16.71
C LYS A 40 21.75 -12.61 16.65
N GLN A 41 21.80 -11.84 15.57
CA GLN A 41 22.73 -10.73 15.39
C GLN A 41 22.09 -9.65 14.52
N ASN A 42 22.40 -8.37 14.79
CA ASN A 42 21.95 -7.27 13.95
C ASN A 42 22.66 -7.30 12.58
N PRO A 43 21.94 -7.00 11.48
CA PRO A 43 22.57 -6.81 10.18
C PRO A 43 23.49 -5.58 10.21
N SER A 44 24.61 -5.66 9.52
CA SER A 44 25.33 -4.43 9.14
C SER A 44 24.59 -3.74 7.99
N GLY A 45 24.76 -2.42 7.84
CA GLY A 45 24.16 -1.68 6.72
C GLY A 45 24.59 -2.25 5.36
N ARG A 46 25.84 -2.72 5.23
CA ARG A 46 26.34 -3.38 4.02
C ARG A 46 25.62 -4.70 3.73
N LEU A 47 25.40 -5.54 4.74
CA LEU A 47 24.66 -6.79 4.56
C LEU A 47 23.20 -6.52 4.19
N ALA A 48 22.58 -5.51 4.80
CA ALA A 48 21.22 -5.12 4.47
C ALA A 48 21.09 -4.67 3.01
N ALA A 49 22.03 -3.83 2.55
CA ALA A 49 22.09 -3.39 1.15
C ALA A 49 22.34 -4.57 0.17
N SER A 50 23.24 -5.49 0.49
CA SER A 50 23.49 -6.66 -0.36
C SER A 50 22.29 -7.60 -0.45
N LEU A 51 21.56 -7.80 0.66
CA LEU A 51 20.32 -8.59 0.66
C LEU A 51 19.23 -7.91 -0.15
N ASP A 52 19.11 -6.59 -0.05
CA ASP A 52 18.17 -5.77 -0.80
C ASP A 52 18.41 -5.88 -2.31
N GLU A 53 19.66 -5.67 -2.73
CA GLU A 53 20.10 -5.79 -4.12
C GLU A 53 19.83 -7.20 -4.66
N LEU A 54 20.17 -8.24 -3.89
CA LEU A 54 19.99 -9.64 -4.30
C LEU A 54 18.52 -10.00 -4.56
N VAL A 55 17.58 -9.44 -3.79
CA VAL A 55 16.14 -9.69 -3.95
C VAL A 55 15.44 -8.66 -4.83
N GLY A 56 16.16 -7.65 -5.33
CA GLY A 56 15.61 -6.58 -6.16
C GLY A 56 14.63 -5.67 -5.41
N ALA A 57 14.87 -5.37 -4.13
CA ALA A 57 13.95 -4.57 -3.31
C ALA A 57 14.11 -3.04 -3.46
N GLY A 58 15.01 -2.55 -4.30
CA GLY A 58 15.13 -1.12 -4.63
C GLY A 58 15.46 -0.22 -3.43
N GLY A 59 16.16 -0.75 -2.42
CA GLY A 59 16.49 -0.08 -1.16
C GLY A 59 15.42 -0.21 -0.07
N ALA A 60 14.24 -0.75 -0.38
CA ALA A 60 13.12 -0.84 0.54
C ALA A 60 13.36 -1.82 1.69
N LEU A 61 14.05 -2.94 1.44
CA LEU A 61 14.39 -3.93 2.47
C LEU A 61 15.44 -3.35 3.43
N ALA A 62 16.47 -2.70 2.88
CA ALA A 62 17.51 -2.04 3.68
C ALA A 62 16.93 -0.92 4.56
N ALA A 63 15.97 -0.15 4.04
CA ALA A 63 15.29 0.93 4.76
C ALA A 63 14.42 0.45 5.95
N THR A 64 14.16 -0.86 6.08
CA THR A 64 13.50 -1.41 7.28
C THR A 64 14.44 -1.56 8.48
N VAL A 65 15.75 -1.38 8.28
CA VAL A 65 16.76 -1.45 9.34
C VAL A 65 16.93 -0.07 9.97
N LEU A 66 16.42 0.06 11.20
CA LEU A 66 16.72 1.21 12.06
C LEU A 66 18.21 1.24 12.44
N ASP A 67 18.79 2.42 12.58
CA ASP A 67 20.10 2.56 13.20
C ASP A 67 20.05 2.28 14.72
N ASP A 68 21.21 2.26 15.38
CA ASP A 68 21.27 1.90 16.80
C ASP A 68 20.64 2.96 17.73
N ASP A 69 20.64 4.25 17.34
CA ASP A 69 19.97 5.31 18.09
C ASP A 69 18.45 5.22 17.93
N GLU A 70 17.97 5.07 16.70
CA GLU A 70 16.56 4.88 16.37
C GLU A 70 15.99 3.64 17.07
N LYS A 71 16.69 2.50 17.02
CA LYS A 71 16.30 1.28 17.75
C LYS A 71 16.17 1.54 19.25
N SER A 72 17.18 2.19 19.83
CA SER A 72 17.21 2.50 21.26
C SER A 72 16.07 3.46 21.64
N ARG A 73 15.78 4.44 20.79
CA ARG A 73 14.69 5.39 20.95
C ARG A 73 13.32 4.72 20.88
N VAL A 74 13.06 3.95 19.82
CA VAL A 74 11.82 3.19 19.65
C VAL A 74 11.62 2.22 20.81
N ALA A 75 12.67 1.51 21.26
CA ALA A 75 12.59 0.62 22.41
C ALA A 75 12.21 1.35 23.71
N ARG A 76 12.81 2.53 23.98
CA ARG A 76 12.47 3.36 25.14
C ARG A 76 11.00 3.82 25.10
N SER A 77 10.54 4.31 23.95
CA SER A 77 9.15 4.73 23.80
C SER A 77 8.16 3.57 23.80
N ALA A 78 8.55 2.39 23.31
CA ALA A 78 7.72 1.18 23.40
C ALA A 78 7.51 0.71 24.85
N ALA A 79 8.53 0.88 25.71
CA ALA A 79 8.48 0.57 27.14
C ALA A 79 7.72 1.64 27.94
N ASN A 80 7.79 2.91 27.54
CA ASN A 80 7.02 3.99 28.16
C ASN A 80 6.35 4.90 27.12
N PRO A 81 5.23 4.47 26.51
CA PRO A 81 4.58 5.23 25.44
C PRO A 81 4.07 6.61 25.85
N SER A 82 3.86 6.84 27.15
CA SER A 82 3.46 8.14 27.69
C SER A 82 4.56 9.22 27.56
N ARG A 83 5.81 8.81 27.31
CA ARG A 83 6.98 9.67 27.08
C ARG A 83 7.47 9.60 25.63
N LEU A 84 6.57 9.35 24.68
CA LEU A 84 6.83 9.38 23.25
C LEU A 84 7.50 10.70 22.83
N ASP A 85 8.54 10.62 21.99
CA ASP A 85 9.20 11.77 21.38
C ASP A 85 8.91 11.86 19.87
N ALA A 86 9.21 13.01 19.25
CA ALA A 86 9.02 13.22 17.82
C ALA A 86 9.81 12.22 16.97
N GLY A 87 11.08 11.97 17.31
CA GLY A 87 11.95 11.08 16.56
C GLY A 87 11.45 9.63 16.50
N THR A 88 10.77 9.16 17.55
CA THR A 88 10.09 7.85 17.53
C THR A 88 8.96 7.83 16.50
N VAL A 89 8.14 8.88 16.45
CA VAL A 89 7.05 8.97 15.46
C VAL A 89 7.62 9.00 14.05
N ASP A 90 8.70 9.76 13.83
CA ASP A 90 9.39 9.85 12.54
C ASP A 90 9.97 8.49 12.11
N ALA A 91 10.63 7.77 13.02
CA ALA A 91 11.17 6.43 12.75
C ALA A 91 10.06 5.42 12.40
N LEU A 92 8.94 5.42 13.14
CA LEU A 92 7.81 4.52 12.87
C LEU A 92 7.12 4.84 11.53
N ALA A 93 7.03 6.12 11.16
CA ALA A 93 6.54 6.55 9.85
C ALA A 93 7.52 6.15 8.73
N GLY A 94 8.82 6.29 8.94
CA GLY A 94 9.87 5.88 8.01
C GLY A 94 9.84 4.38 7.72
N ILE A 95 9.69 3.54 8.75
CA ILE A 95 9.52 2.09 8.57
C ILE A 95 8.27 1.78 7.74
N LEU A 96 7.14 2.45 8.02
CA LEU A 96 5.92 2.25 7.24
C LEU A 96 6.12 2.60 5.76
N ALA A 97 6.82 3.70 5.48
CA ALA A 97 7.17 4.08 4.11
C ALA A 97 8.03 3.01 3.43
N ALA A 98 9.02 2.44 4.12
CA ALA A 98 9.83 1.33 3.61
C ALA A 98 8.98 0.08 3.31
N TYR A 99 8.01 -0.24 4.18
CA TYR A 99 7.11 -1.38 3.95
C TYR A 99 6.19 -1.18 2.75
N ARG A 100 5.72 0.05 2.49
CA ARG A 100 4.96 0.35 1.28
C ARG A 100 5.81 0.17 0.02
N ARG A 101 7.09 0.54 0.06
CA ARG A 101 8.01 0.29 -1.05
C ARG A 101 8.32 -1.20 -1.23
N LEU A 102 8.37 -1.98 -0.14
CA LEU A 102 8.50 -3.43 -0.24
C LEU A 102 7.30 -4.10 -0.93
N ASP A 103 6.10 -3.55 -0.75
CA ASP A 103 4.89 -4.03 -1.43
C ASP A 103 4.97 -3.91 -2.97
N ASP A 104 5.70 -2.91 -3.46
CA ASP A 104 5.90 -2.72 -4.90
C ASP A 104 6.81 -3.80 -5.51
N CYS A 105 7.71 -4.42 -4.72
CA CYS A 105 8.77 -5.30 -5.23
C CYS A 105 8.66 -6.76 -4.78
N VAL A 106 8.00 -7.04 -3.65
CA VAL A 106 7.98 -8.36 -3.00
C VAL A 106 6.54 -8.86 -2.86
N LYS A 107 6.35 -10.19 -2.98
CA LYS A 107 5.03 -10.80 -2.85
C LYS A 107 4.37 -10.46 -1.50
N PRO A 108 3.07 -10.12 -1.48
CA PRO A 108 2.35 -9.78 -0.25
C PRO A 108 2.50 -10.81 0.89
N SER A 109 2.50 -12.11 0.57
CA SER A 109 2.64 -13.20 1.53
C SER A 109 3.97 -13.20 2.30
N ALA A 110 5.03 -12.63 1.72
CA ALA A 110 6.32 -12.47 2.38
C ALA A 110 6.30 -11.33 3.41
N VAL A 111 5.54 -10.27 3.17
CA VAL A 111 5.57 -9.05 3.99
C VAL A 111 4.51 -9.09 5.11
N ILE A 112 3.36 -9.74 4.87
CA ILE A 112 2.22 -9.81 5.81
C ILE A 112 2.61 -10.10 7.27
N PRO A 113 3.40 -11.14 7.59
CA PRO A 113 3.67 -11.47 9.00
C PRO A 113 4.39 -10.35 9.75
N ALA A 114 5.34 -9.70 9.09
CA ALA A 114 6.09 -8.57 9.63
C ALA A 114 5.21 -7.32 9.72
N THR A 115 4.36 -7.06 8.72
CA THR A 115 3.38 -5.95 8.74
C THR A 115 2.44 -6.08 9.92
N MET A 116 1.90 -7.27 10.16
CA MET A 116 0.97 -7.53 11.27
C MET A 116 1.65 -7.37 12.64
N ALA A 117 2.95 -7.70 12.75
CA ALA A 117 3.71 -7.49 13.98
C ALA A 117 3.92 -5.99 14.25
N GLN A 118 4.38 -5.24 13.25
CA GLN A 118 4.57 -3.78 13.35
C GLN A 118 3.26 -3.06 13.68
N MET A 119 2.17 -3.38 12.99
CA MET A 119 0.85 -2.80 13.26
C MET A 119 0.43 -3.01 14.72
N ARG A 120 0.55 -4.24 15.27
CA ARG A 120 0.21 -4.49 16.68
C ARG A 120 1.06 -3.67 17.64
N GLU A 121 2.35 -3.54 17.40
CA GLU A 121 3.25 -2.75 18.26
C GLU A 121 2.94 -1.25 18.20
N VAL A 122 2.76 -0.70 17.01
CA VAL A 122 2.42 0.72 16.83
C VAL A 122 1.05 1.04 17.42
N THR A 123 0.03 0.20 17.21
CA THR A 123 -1.29 0.38 17.83
C THR A 123 -1.21 0.26 19.36
N ARG A 124 -0.40 -0.66 19.90
CA ARG A 124 -0.15 -0.76 21.36
C ARG A 124 0.49 0.50 21.91
N MET A 125 1.52 1.03 21.23
CA MET A 125 2.17 2.28 21.60
C MET A 125 1.18 3.46 21.55
N PHE A 126 0.38 3.56 20.49
CA PHE A 126 -0.66 4.57 20.37
C PHE A 126 -1.64 4.53 21.55
N ARG A 127 -2.19 3.36 21.89
CA ARG A 127 -3.10 3.21 23.05
C ARG A 127 -2.49 3.68 24.37
N GLY A 128 -1.18 3.46 24.57
CA GLY A 128 -0.46 3.92 25.78
C GLY A 128 0.03 5.37 25.73
N SER A 129 0.02 6.01 24.57
CA SER A 129 0.60 7.35 24.35
C SER A 129 -0.26 8.47 24.92
N ARG A 130 0.38 9.57 25.35
CA ARG A 130 -0.28 10.78 25.85
C ARG A 130 0.48 12.02 25.38
N GLY A 131 -0.15 13.19 25.49
CA GLY A 131 0.50 14.46 25.23
C GLY A 131 0.67 14.80 23.74
N PHE A 132 1.60 15.72 23.47
CA PHE A 132 1.70 16.46 22.20
C PHE A 132 1.84 15.57 20.95
N HIS A 133 2.60 14.47 21.04
CA HIS A 133 2.87 13.59 19.90
C HIS A 133 1.79 12.52 19.65
N ARG A 134 0.78 12.40 20.53
CA ARG A 134 -0.27 11.37 20.41
C ARG A 134 -1.02 11.44 19.08
N LYS A 135 -1.39 12.65 18.63
CA LYS A 135 -2.13 12.82 17.36
C LYS A 135 -1.32 12.34 16.16
N ARG A 136 -0.03 12.72 16.08
CA ARG A 136 0.87 12.27 15.01
C ARG A 136 1.07 10.76 15.03
N LEU A 137 1.19 10.15 16.22
CA LEU A 137 1.28 8.69 16.33
C LEU A 137 -0.05 8.00 15.94
N ALA A 138 -1.19 8.64 16.20
CA ALA A 138 -2.50 8.12 15.80
C ALA A 138 -2.63 8.06 14.27
N GLU A 139 -2.13 9.06 13.55
CA GLU A 139 -2.05 9.05 12.09
C GLU A 139 -1.20 7.86 11.60
N VAL A 140 0.02 7.69 12.14
CA VAL A 140 0.90 6.56 11.80
C VAL A 140 0.25 5.21 12.14
N ALA A 141 -0.46 5.11 13.28
CA ALA A 141 -1.17 3.89 13.67
C ALA A 141 -2.34 3.58 12.73
N SER A 142 -3.16 4.57 12.37
CA SER A 142 -4.25 4.44 11.40
C SER A 142 -3.73 3.95 10.06
N GLU A 143 -2.60 4.50 9.59
CA GLU A 143 -1.96 4.06 8.36
C GLU A 143 -1.41 2.64 8.42
N TRP A 144 -0.81 2.20 9.55
CA TRP A 144 -0.37 0.82 9.72
C TRP A 144 -1.54 -0.18 9.69
N VAL A 145 -2.67 0.17 10.32
CA VAL A 145 -3.88 -0.65 10.29
C VAL A 145 -4.44 -0.73 8.87
N GLN A 146 -4.52 0.40 8.17
CA GLN A 146 -4.95 0.46 6.77
C GLN A 146 -4.04 -0.36 5.85
N PHE A 147 -2.72 -0.19 5.96
CA PHE A 147 -1.74 -0.93 5.17
C PHE A 147 -1.80 -2.43 5.46
N SER A 148 -2.00 -2.83 6.71
CA SER A 148 -2.24 -4.24 7.07
C SER A 148 -3.49 -4.80 6.37
N GLY A 149 -4.58 -4.03 6.34
CA GLY A 149 -5.79 -4.37 5.59
C GLY A 149 -5.52 -4.53 4.09
N TRP A 150 -4.74 -3.62 3.50
CA TRP A 150 -4.31 -3.70 2.10
C TRP A 150 -3.51 -4.96 1.79
N MET A 151 -2.50 -5.31 2.61
CA MET A 151 -1.70 -6.52 2.41
C MET A 151 -2.56 -7.79 2.43
N LEU A 152 -3.53 -7.86 3.35
CA LEU A 152 -4.48 -8.98 3.43
C LEU A 152 -5.43 -9.02 2.21
N ALA A 153 -5.88 -7.86 1.73
CA ALA A 153 -6.72 -7.76 0.54
C ALA A 153 -5.99 -8.27 -0.72
N GLN A 154 -4.72 -7.91 -0.89
CA GLN A 154 -3.89 -8.43 -2.00
C GLN A 154 -3.71 -9.95 -1.93
N ALA A 155 -3.58 -10.50 -0.72
CA ALA A 155 -3.50 -11.94 -0.50
C ALA A 155 -4.86 -12.66 -0.48
N ARG A 156 -5.94 -11.99 -0.89
CA ARG A 156 -7.32 -12.53 -0.93
C ARG A 156 -7.86 -13.03 0.41
N LYS A 157 -7.33 -12.51 1.51
CA LYS A 157 -7.86 -12.71 2.88
C LYS A 157 -8.95 -11.68 3.17
N ASP A 158 -9.96 -11.67 2.31
CA ASP A 158 -10.91 -10.56 2.15
C ASP A 158 -11.65 -10.21 3.46
N GLY A 159 -12.03 -11.21 4.26
CA GLY A 159 -12.74 -11.01 5.53
C GLY A 159 -11.88 -10.31 6.60
N GLU A 160 -10.64 -10.79 6.78
CA GLU A 160 -9.67 -10.16 7.70
C GLU A 160 -9.30 -8.75 7.23
N ALA A 161 -9.13 -8.57 5.91
CA ALA A 161 -8.85 -7.28 5.30
C ALA A 161 -9.95 -6.26 5.61
N VAL A 162 -11.23 -6.61 5.39
CA VAL A 162 -12.36 -5.72 5.67
C VAL A 162 -12.45 -5.36 7.15
N GLY A 163 -12.14 -6.30 8.05
CA GLY A 163 -12.07 -6.03 9.49
C GLY A 163 -11.08 -4.90 9.80
N LEU A 164 -9.83 -5.03 9.36
CA LEU A 164 -8.81 -4.00 9.56
C LEU A 164 -9.14 -2.68 8.86
N LEU A 165 -9.76 -2.71 7.68
CA LEU A 165 -10.16 -1.49 6.98
C LEU A 165 -11.30 -0.74 7.70
N ASN A 166 -12.16 -1.44 8.44
CA ASN A 166 -13.13 -0.79 9.33
C ASN A 166 -12.40 -0.14 10.52
N ASP A 167 -11.49 -0.84 11.18
CA ASP A 167 -10.69 -0.29 12.29
C ASP A 167 -9.89 0.95 11.85
N ALA A 168 -9.32 0.93 10.63
CA ALA A 168 -8.60 2.05 10.06
C ALA A 168 -9.51 3.27 9.82
N LEU A 169 -10.74 3.04 9.34
CA LEU A 169 -11.73 4.10 9.13
C LEU A 169 -12.15 4.73 10.46
N GLU A 170 -12.42 3.92 11.49
CA GLU A 170 -12.76 4.41 12.83
C GLU A 170 -11.63 5.27 13.41
N LEU A 171 -10.37 4.83 13.28
CA LEU A 171 -9.21 5.61 13.72
C LEU A 171 -9.05 6.91 12.92
N ALA A 172 -9.30 6.88 11.61
CA ALA A 172 -9.21 8.07 10.77
C ALA A 172 -10.27 9.11 11.13
N ASP A 173 -11.50 8.66 11.45
CA ASP A 173 -12.58 9.53 11.92
C ASP A 173 -12.28 10.11 13.31
N GLU A 174 -11.72 9.33 14.24
CA GLU A 174 -11.33 9.79 15.58
C GLU A 174 -10.33 10.97 15.51
N ILE A 175 -9.41 10.94 14.54
CA ILE A 175 -8.38 11.98 14.37
C ILE A 175 -8.76 13.07 13.37
N GLY A 176 -9.94 12.95 12.73
CA GLY A 176 -10.45 13.88 11.73
C GLY A 176 -9.62 13.91 10.44
N ASN A 177 -9.06 12.77 10.01
CA ASN A 177 -8.24 12.66 8.81
C ASN A 177 -9.02 12.05 7.63
N GLY A 178 -9.63 12.93 6.83
CA GLY A 178 -10.44 12.55 5.67
C GLY A 178 -9.70 11.81 4.56
N THR A 179 -8.40 12.06 4.41
CA THR A 179 -7.55 11.36 3.41
C THR A 179 -7.36 9.89 3.78
N LEU A 180 -7.14 9.60 5.07
CA LEU A 180 -7.04 8.22 5.56
C LEU A 180 -8.38 7.49 5.54
N ALA A 181 -9.46 8.18 5.90
CA ALA A 181 -10.82 7.64 5.84
C ALA A 181 -11.20 7.25 4.38
N ALA A 182 -10.93 8.15 3.42
CA ALA A 182 -11.16 7.89 2.00
C ALA A 182 -10.38 6.68 1.50
N GLN A 183 -9.10 6.57 1.87
CA GLN A 183 -8.24 5.46 1.44
C GLN A 183 -8.70 4.11 2.03
N ALA A 184 -9.19 4.07 3.27
CA ALA A 184 -9.76 2.85 3.84
C ALA A 184 -11.02 2.38 3.09
N LEU A 185 -11.89 3.33 2.71
CA LEU A 185 -13.07 3.05 1.89
C LEU A 185 -12.70 2.61 0.46
N ASN A 186 -11.70 3.24 -0.16
CA ASN A 186 -11.15 2.84 -1.45
C ASN A 186 -10.71 1.37 -1.44
N PHE A 187 -9.96 0.94 -0.41
CA PHE A 187 -9.53 -0.47 -0.29
C PHE A 187 -10.70 -1.44 -0.05
N LYS A 188 -11.78 -1.02 0.59
CA LYS A 188 -13.02 -1.83 0.65
C LYS A 188 -13.68 -1.96 -0.74
N GLY A 189 -13.60 -0.91 -1.56
CA GLY A 189 -13.98 -0.92 -2.96
C GLY A 189 -13.13 -1.91 -3.77
N TYR A 190 -11.82 -1.92 -3.56
CA TYR A 190 -10.92 -2.91 -4.15
C TYR A 190 -11.32 -4.34 -3.77
N VAL A 191 -11.57 -4.64 -2.49
CA VAL A 191 -12.03 -5.98 -2.06
C VAL A 191 -13.34 -6.37 -2.75
N ALA A 192 -14.31 -5.45 -2.85
CA ALA A 192 -15.56 -5.69 -3.58
C ALA A 192 -15.33 -5.99 -5.07
N ARG A 193 -14.35 -5.31 -5.68
CA ARG A 193 -13.93 -5.53 -7.06
C ARG A 193 -13.33 -6.91 -7.26
N GLN A 194 -12.43 -7.36 -6.37
CA GLN A 194 -11.85 -8.70 -6.40
C GLN A 194 -12.87 -9.84 -6.20
N GLN A 195 -14.04 -9.51 -5.68
CA GLN A 195 -15.15 -10.45 -5.46
C GLN A 195 -16.25 -10.33 -6.51
N ASN A 196 -16.06 -9.51 -7.56
CA ASN A 196 -17.06 -9.25 -8.61
C ASN A 196 -18.42 -8.79 -8.04
N ARG A 197 -18.40 -7.92 -7.02
CA ARG A 197 -19.61 -7.37 -6.39
C ARG A 197 -19.85 -5.93 -6.87
N PRO A 198 -20.48 -5.69 -8.03
CA PRO A 198 -20.56 -4.36 -8.65
C PRO A 198 -21.26 -3.32 -7.77
N GLN A 199 -22.29 -3.72 -7.01
CA GLN A 199 -22.92 -2.84 -6.04
C GLN A 199 -21.96 -2.43 -4.91
N GLY A 200 -21.07 -3.33 -4.48
CA GLY A 200 -20.03 -3.03 -3.50
C GLY A 200 -18.95 -2.10 -4.06
N ILE A 201 -18.57 -2.29 -5.33
CA ILE A 201 -17.65 -1.40 -6.05
C ILE A 201 -18.23 0.02 -6.05
N ALA A 202 -19.44 0.18 -6.60
CA ALA A 202 -20.11 1.48 -6.68
C ALA A 202 -20.24 2.13 -5.30
N ARG A 203 -20.69 1.37 -4.28
CA ARG A 203 -20.91 1.89 -2.92
C ARG A 203 -19.63 2.42 -2.28
N TRP A 204 -18.58 1.62 -2.24
CA TRP A 204 -17.39 1.96 -1.45
C TRP A 204 -16.55 3.03 -2.12
N PHE A 205 -16.37 2.97 -3.44
CA PHE A 205 -15.66 4.01 -4.17
C PHE A 205 -16.45 5.33 -4.21
N HIS A 206 -17.78 5.30 -4.33
CA HIS A 206 -18.57 6.52 -4.21
C HIS A 206 -18.46 7.13 -2.80
N ALA A 207 -18.45 6.29 -1.75
CA ALA A 207 -18.24 6.77 -0.38
C ALA A 207 -16.85 7.41 -0.22
N ALA A 208 -15.79 6.77 -0.71
CA ALA A 208 -14.42 7.29 -0.69
C ALA A 208 -14.29 8.64 -1.41
N ALA A 209 -14.84 8.75 -2.63
CA ALA A 209 -14.81 9.98 -3.41
C ALA A 209 -15.51 11.15 -2.70
N ASN A 210 -16.55 10.88 -1.92
CA ASN A 210 -17.33 11.91 -1.24
C ASN A 210 -16.91 12.11 0.23
N THR A 211 -15.88 11.42 0.73
CA THR A 211 -15.38 11.63 2.08
C THR A 211 -14.92 13.09 2.25
N PRO A 212 -15.38 13.80 3.29
CA PRO A 212 -14.87 15.14 3.61
C PRO A 212 -13.37 15.07 3.89
N GLY A 213 -12.58 15.95 3.25
CA GLY A 213 -11.12 15.95 3.38
C GLY A 213 -10.37 14.91 2.53
N ALA A 214 -11.06 14.17 1.66
CA ALA A 214 -10.40 13.37 0.62
C ALA A 214 -9.65 14.26 -0.38
N HIS A 215 -8.44 13.85 -0.77
CA HIS A 215 -7.62 14.61 -1.71
C HIS A 215 -8.23 14.57 -3.13
N PRO A 216 -8.14 15.65 -3.94
CA PRO A 216 -8.64 15.65 -5.32
C PRO A 216 -8.15 14.45 -6.16
N SER A 217 -6.88 14.07 -6.06
CA SER A 217 -6.32 12.91 -6.76
C SER A 217 -6.94 11.57 -6.33
N GLN A 218 -7.29 11.40 -5.04
CA GLN A 218 -7.99 10.20 -4.57
C GLN A 218 -9.40 10.16 -5.18
N ARG A 219 -10.09 11.30 -5.14
CA ARG A 219 -11.46 11.45 -5.63
C ARG A 219 -11.60 11.12 -7.12
N ILE A 220 -10.61 11.47 -7.96
CA ILE A 220 -10.63 11.13 -9.39
C ILE A 220 -10.72 9.60 -9.58
N GLY A 221 -9.77 8.86 -9.02
CA GLY A 221 -9.76 7.40 -9.11
C GLY A 221 -11.02 6.78 -8.52
N ASP A 222 -11.46 7.27 -7.36
CA ASP A 222 -12.66 6.80 -6.69
C ASP A 222 -13.94 7.03 -7.52
N PHE A 223 -14.11 8.19 -8.15
CA PHE A 223 -15.26 8.43 -9.03
C PHE A 223 -15.23 7.50 -10.25
N LEU A 224 -14.07 7.29 -10.88
CA LEU A 224 -13.94 6.38 -12.02
C LEU A 224 -14.25 4.92 -11.64
N GLN A 225 -13.78 4.46 -10.48
CA GLN A 225 -14.10 3.11 -10.01
C GLN A 225 -15.57 2.97 -9.59
N ALA A 226 -16.16 4.01 -9.00
CA ALA A 226 -17.60 4.04 -8.74
C ALA A 226 -18.41 3.95 -10.03
N ALA A 227 -17.99 4.67 -11.07
CA ALA A 227 -18.56 4.60 -12.41
C ALA A 227 -18.48 3.18 -12.99
N ALA A 228 -17.33 2.51 -12.86
CA ALA A 228 -17.16 1.13 -13.31
C ALA A 228 -18.15 0.17 -12.62
N GLY A 229 -18.35 0.33 -11.31
CA GLY A 229 -19.35 -0.42 -10.55
C GLY A 229 -20.78 -0.18 -11.04
N MET A 230 -21.15 1.08 -11.30
CA MET A 230 -22.47 1.46 -11.82
C MET A 230 -22.70 0.94 -13.24
N ALA A 231 -21.71 1.05 -14.12
CA ALA A 231 -21.75 0.56 -15.49
C ALA A 231 -21.96 -0.96 -15.53
N ALA A 232 -21.29 -1.70 -14.66
CA ALA A 232 -21.45 -3.15 -14.53
C ALA A 232 -22.86 -3.57 -14.06
N MET A 233 -23.65 -2.66 -13.49
CA MET A 233 -25.07 -2.87 -13.13
C MET A 233 -26.03 -2.36 -14.20
N GLY A 234 -25.54 -1.82 -15.33
CA GLY A 234 -26.35 -1.20 -16.38
C GLY A 234 -26.78 0.25 -16.07
N GLU A 235 -26.28 0.86 -15.00
CA GLU A 235 -26.61 2.23 -14.60
C GLU A 235 -25.76 3.27 -15.35
N LEU A 236 -25.88 3.28 -16.68
CA LEU A 236 -25.03 4.07 -17.58
C LEU A 236 -25.04 5.57 -17.26
N ASP A 237 -26.21 6.18 -17.05
CA ASP A 237 -26.29 7.61 -16.73
C ASP A 237 -25.63 7.96 -15.40
N ALA A 238 -25.73 7.06 -14.40
CA ALA A 238 -25.08 7.25 -13.11
C ALA A 238 -23.56 7.15 -13.25
N ALA A 239 -23.08 6.18 -14.04
CA ALA A 239 -21.68 6.01 -14.35
C ALA A 239 -21.10 7.25 -15.05
N LEU A 240 -21.75 7.75 -16.10
CA LEU A 240 -21.29 8.93 -16.84
C LEU A 240 -21.25 10.19 -15.97
N ARG A 241 -22.19 10.37 -15.03
CA ARG A 241 -22.12 11.47 -14.04
C ARG A 241 -20.90 11.37 -13.14
N MET A 242 -20.45 10.16 -12.79
CA MET A 242 -19.24 10.00 -11.98
C MET A 242 -17.99 10.30 -12.82
N VAL A 243 -17.93 9.88 -14.08
CA VAL A 243 -16.84 10.24 -15.02
C VAL A 243 -16.70 11.76 -15.13
N GLU A 244 -17.81 12.47 -15.35
CA GLU A 244 -17.82 13.95 -15.44
C GLU A 244 -17.35 14.62 -14.12
N LYS A 245 -17.68 14.04 -12.96
CA LYS A 245 -17.14 14.50 -11.67
C LYS A 245 -15.63 14.30 -11.57
N ALA A 246 -15.11 13.19 -12.07
CA ALA A 246 -13.67 12.93 -12.10
C ALA A 246 -12.95 13.93 -13.01
N GLU A 247 -13.47 14.17 -14.22
CA GLU A 247 -12.89 15.11 -15.20
C GLU A 247 -12.74 16.53 -14.62
N ARG A 248 -13.79 17.03 -13.94
CA ARG A 248 -13.77 18.36 -13.28
C ARG A 248 -12.70 18.53 -12.20
N LEU A 249 -12.15 17.43 -11.67
CA LEU A 249 -11.14 17.49 -10.62
C LEU A 249 -9.70 17.48 -11.17
N THR A 250 -9.52 17.25 -12.47
CA THR A 250 -8.19 17.05 -13.09
C THR A 250 -7.26 18.25 -12.86
N ASP A 251 -7.72 19.47 -13.16
CA ASP A 251 -6.92 20.69 -12.99
C ASP A 251 -6.53 20.92 -11.53
N LYS A 252 -7.47 20.70 -10.61
CA LYS A 252 -7.22 20.83 -9.18
C LYS A 252 -6.20 19.80 -8.69
N ALA A 253 -6.35 18.55 -9.10
CA ALA A 253 -5.42 17.48 -8.73
C ALA A 253 -4.01 17.70 -9.29
N ALA A 254 -3.87 18.38 -10.44
CA ALA A 254 -2.55 18.75 -10.98
C ALA A 254 -1.86 19.88 -10.20
N SER A 255 -2.63 20.70 -9.47
CA SER A 255 -2.10 21.84 -8.71
C SER A 255 -1.61 21.50 -7.29
N GLU A 256 -1.93 20.31 -6.79
CA GLU A 256 -1.63 19.85 -5.43
C GLU A 256 -0.88 18.51 -5.48
N PRO A 257 0.28 18.34 -4.82
CA PRO A 257 0.95 17.04 -4.78
C PRO A 257 0.06 16.01 -4.06
N PRO A 258 0.03 14.73 -4.51
CA PRO A 258 -0.76 13.71 -3.85
C PRO A 258 -0.31 13.53 -2.38
N PRO A 259 -1.19 13.01 -1.50
CA PRO A 259 -0.82 12.66 -0.14
C PRO A 259 0.38 11.71 -0.13
N GLY A 260 1.31 11.87 0.81
CA GLY A 260 2.48 10.97 0.91
C GLY A 260 2.09 9.49 1.08
N THR A 261 0.90 9.24 1.62
CA THR A 261 0.29 7.91 1.78
C THR A 261 -0.23 7.31 0.48
N ALA A 262 -0.32 8.09 -0.59
CA ALA A 262 -0.86 7.75 -1.90
C ALA A 262 0.04 8.28 -3.03
N TYR A 263 1.36 8.15 -2.87
CA TYR A 263 2.38 8.64 -3.81
C TYR A 263 2.22 8.11 -5.24
N TRP A 264 1.54 6.97 -5.41
CA TRP A 264 1.30 6.33 -6.69
C TRP A 264 0.17 6.96 -7.52
N LEU A 265 -0.56 7.95 -6.97
CA LEU A 265 -1.64 8.66 -7.68
C LEU A 265 -1.09 9.66 -8.71
N THR A 266 -0.42 9.15 -9.74
CA THR A 266 0.08 9.94 -10.87
C THR A 266 -0.98 10.05 -11.97
N PRO A 267 -0.85 11.01 -12.91
CA PRO A 267 -1.69 11.06 -14.11
C PRO A 267 -1.73 9.73 -14.88
N GLU A 268 -0.59 9.03 -14.96
CA GLU A 268 -0.47 7.73 -15.62
C GLU A 268 -1.25 6.64 -14.88
N PHE A 269 -1.19 6.62 -13.54
CA PHE A 269 -2.01 5.72 -12.73
C PHE A 269 -3.51 6.01 -12.89
N ASN A 270 -3.90 7.27 -13.04
CA ASN A 270 -5.30 7.62 -13.33
C ASN A 270 -5.77 7.10 -14.70
N ARG A 271 -4.87 6.92 -15.69
CA ARG A 271 -5.22 6.26 -16.95
C ARG A 271 -5.60 4.79 -16.75
N LEU A 272 -4.97 4.09 -15.80
CA LEU A 272 -5.37 2.73 -15.45
C LEU A 272 -6.80 2.67 -14.90
N ASN A 273 -7.16 3.61 -14.02
CA ASN A 273 -8.53 3.75 -13.51
C ASN A 273 -9.54 4.06 -14.63
N MET A 274 -9.18 4.96 -15.55
CA MET A 274 -10.00 5.28 -16.71
C MET A 274 -10.19 4.07 -17.63
N GLY A 275 -9.15 3.27 -17.82
CA GLY A 275 -9.19 2.03 -18.58
C GLY A 275 -10.15 0.98 -18.00
N LEU A 276 -10.14 0.80 -16.68
CA LEU A 276 -11.10 -0.06 -16.00
C LEU A 276 -12.55 0.46 -16.13
N CYS A 277 -12.74 1.78 -16.04
CA CYS A 277 -14.05 2.40 -16.21
C CYS A 277 -14.60 2.24 -17.63
N THR A 278 -13.79 2.53 -18.65
CA THR A 278 -14.18 2.42 -20.06
C THR A 278 -14.43 0.96 -20.48
N LEU A 279 -13.67 0.01 -19.93
CA LEU A 279 -13.95 -1.42 -20.08
C LEU A 279 -15.33 -1.78 -19.52
N ALA A 280 -15.67 -1.31 -18.33
CA ALA A 280 -16.98 -1.57 -17.71
C ALA A 280 -18.14 -0.91 -18.47
N LEU A 281 -17.88 0.20 -19.18
CA LEU A 281 -18.83 0.87 -20.06
C LEU A 281 -18.97 0.21 -21.45
N GLY A 282 -18.22 -0.86 -21.73
CA GLY A 282 -18.23 -1.52 -23.04
C GLY A 282 -17.49 -0.74 -24.15
N ARG A 283 -16.69 0.26 -23.77
CA ARG A 283 -15.88 1.09 -24.70
C ARG A 283 -14.51 0.44 -24.88
N TYR A 284 -14.47 -0.71 -25.55
CA TYR A 284 -13.30 -1.59 -25.56
C TYR A 284 -12.04 -0.95 -26.17
N SER A 285 -12.17 -0.23 -27.29
CA SER A 285 -11.02 0.44 -27.92
C SER A 285 -10.43 1.53 -27.01
N GLU A 286 -11.28 2.37 -26.40
CA GLU A 286 -10.84 3.37 -25.41
C GLU A 286 -10.16 2.71 -24.21
N ALA A 287 -10.69 1.58 -23.74
CA ALA A 287 -10.12 0.82 -22.64
C ALA A 287 -8.72 0.29 -22.96
N VAL A 288 -8.51 -0.25 -24.18
CA VAL A 288 -7.20 -0.69 -24.66
C VAL A 288 -6.20 0.46 -24.64
N ASP A 289 -6.58 1.63 -25.17
CA ASP A 289 -5.71 2.79 -25.23
C ASP A 289 -5.31 3.29 -23.85
N HIS A 290 -6.29 3.44 -22.94
CA HIS A 290 -6.04 3.88 -21.57
C HIS A 290 -5.17 2.89 -20.78
N LEU A 291 -5.47 1.58 -20.85
CA LEU A 291 -4.72 0.57 -20.10
C LEU A 291 -3.31 0.41 -20.65
N ARG A 292 -3.12 0.39 -21.97
CA ARG A 292 -1.79 0.30 -22.60
C ARG A 292 -0.95 1.52 -22.25
N ALA A 293 -1.50 2.72 -22.36
CA ALA A 293 -0.77 3.95 -22.07
C ALA A 293 -0.47 4.09 -20.57
N GLY A 294 -1.40 3.71 -19.69
CA GLY A 294 -1.19 3.69 -18.24
C GLY A 294 -0.09 2.72 -17.83
N LEU A 295 -0.12 1.48 -18.33
CA LEU A 295 0.91 0.47 -18.02
C LEU A 295 2.29 0.86 -18.56
N ALA A 296 2.36 1.44 -19.77
CA ALA A 296 3.62 1.92 -20.35
C ALA A 296 4.19 3.16 -19.64
N GLY A 297 3.32 3.98 -19.06
CA GLY A 297 3.67 5.20 -18.33
C GLY A 297 4.09 4.96 -16.87
N LEU A 298 3.97 3.74 -16.35
CA LEU A 298 4.45 3.44 -15.00
C LEU A 298 5.98 3.61 -14.89
N PRO A 299 6.48 4.16 -13.76
CA PRO A 299 7.90 4.09 -13.42
C PRO A 299 8.44 2.67 -13.56
N GLU A 300 9.71 2.54 -13.92
CA GLU A 300 10.34 1.23 -14.21
C GLU A 300 10.16 0.25 -13.06
N GLU A 301 10.27 0.74 -11.82
CA GLU A 301 10.15 -0.04 -10.60
C GLU A 301 8.73 -0.58 -10.38
N LEU A 302 7.71 0.03 -11.00
CA LEU A 302 6.30 -0.33 -10.83
C LEU A 302 5.73 -1.18 -11.97
N ARG A 303 6.45 -1.37 -13.07
CA ARG A 303 5.95 -2.11 -14.25
C ARG A 303 5.62 -3.57 -13.95
N ASP A 304 6.39 -4.17 -13.05
CA ASP A 304 6.23 -5.56 -12.61
C ASP A 304 5.68 -5.67 -11.20
N ALA A 305 5.19 -4.56 -10.64
CA ALA A 305 4.62 -4.55 -9.31
C ALA A 305 3.47 -5.58 -9.22
N PRO A 306 3.38 -6.35 -8.12
CA PRO A 306 2.40 -7.42 -7.98
C PRO A 306 0.97 -6.95 -8.26
N TRP A 307 0.60 -5.74 -7.83
CA TRP A 307 -0.73 -5.16 -8.00
C TRP A 307 -1.11 -4.82 -9.46
N SER A 308 -0.15 -4.76 -10.39
CA SER A 308 -0.41 -4.42 -11.81
C SER A 308 -1.18 -5.50 -12.58
N TRP A 309 -1.23 -6.73 -12.06
CA TRP A 309 -1.81 -7.91 -12.75
C TRP A 309 -3.25 -7.69 -13.24
N GLU A 310 -4.07 -7.01 -12.45
CA GLU A 310 -5.48 -6.80 -12.78
C GLU A 310 -5.67 -5.87 -13.99
N HIS A 311 -4.76 -4.92 -14.17
CA HIS A 311 -4.76 -3.99 -15.28
C HIS A 311 -4.26 -4.67 -16.57
N LYS A 312 -3.26 -5.56 -16.44
CA LYS A 312 -2.78 -6.41 -17.53
C LYS A 312 -3.89 -7.37 -18.01
N GLU A 313 -4.64 -7.95 -17.08
CA GLU A 313 -5.78 -8.81 -17.38
C GLU A 313 -6.96 -8.04 -17.99
N ALA A 314 -7.27 -6.85 -17.47
CA ALA A 314 -8.27 -5.96 -18.07
C ALA A 314 -7.91 -5.57 -19.51
N LEU A 315 -6.62 -5.32 -19.80
CA LEU A 315 -6.14 -4.99 -21.14
C LEU A 315 -6.36 -6.16 -22.10
N ARG A 316 -6.04 -7.39 -21.66
CA ARG A 316 -6.29 -8.60 -22.46
C ARG A 316 -7.77 -8.75 -22.80
N ARG A 317 -8.64 -8.62 -21.80
CA ARG A 317 -10.10 -8.70 -21.99
C ARG A 317 -10.64 -7.62 -22.93
N ALA A 318 -10.15 -6.38 -22.80
CA ALA A 318 -10.54 -5.29 -23.68
C ALA A 318 -10.12 -5.56 -25.14
N ALA A 319 -8.90 -6.05 -25.35
CA ALA A 319 -8.38 -6.36 -26.69
C ALA A 319 -9.10 -7.54 -27.35
N GLU A 320 -9.60 -8.51 -26.58
CA GLU A 320 -10.39 -9.64 -27.11
C GLU A 320 -11.81 -9.23 -27.53
N ALA A 321 -12.33 -8.13 -26.98
CA ALA A 321 -13.68 -7.65 -27.22
C ALA A 321 -13.77 -6.47 -28.23
N ALA A 322 -12.63 -5.86 -28.58
CA ALA A 322 -12.51 -4.76 -29.53
C ALA A 322 -12.39 -5.26 -30.98
#